data_AF-A0A7W6NYA7-F1
#
_entry.id   AF-A0A7W6NYA7-F1
#
_cell.length_a   1.000
_cell.length_b   1.000
_cell.length_c   1.000
_cell.angle_alpha   90.00
_cell.angle_beta   90.00
_cell.angle_gamma   90.00
#
_symmetry.space_group_name_H-M   'P 1'
#
loop_
_entity.id
_entity.type
_entity.pdbx_description
1 polymer ?
#
loop_
_entity_poly.entity_id
_entity_poly.type
_entity_poly.pdbx_seq_one_letter_code
_entity_poly.pdbx_strand_id
1 'polypeptide(L)'
;MELPIKRPDRIVPDYSLTGDVLSFSRCQRSYRYYNGSSLPPSRPVQMWYGEFIHGMMERTFRLWQDRGGLPFPLHYSPINEREMPSEPSAELDPLDLRAIGWPIEQSLAHQGKFARSADARISAYERAEAAINQLGPHLFPLIDVAERKVLGTRPLPASENEAAERAGRYVLQGIIDVLGHAQLGEQPSDNPLKRAIIAAYPDLDGEYEIIIDYKGSRRPRIDDDPRGDWKLGEWQVQTYAWLRSQQVDARPVAAGILIYVSELAPGSKEMSMLRAEMRGGLTDVVPEVGTADYYQINGWAPGTQGDLTPEFRLARAIRVIPVTAESMIEATTMIDGVVRTIEDCVAHERQSMQIKQSWPADSNDRDACVACDFRVSCERNNATNW
;
A
#
# COMPACT_ATOMS: atom_id res chain seq x y z
N MET A 1 38.49 -36.39 24.32
CA MET A 1 37.76 -35.15 24.65
C MET A 1 37.30 -34.58 23.32
N GLU A 2 36.03 -34.81 22.96
CA GLU A 2 35.48 -34.26 21.72
C GLU A 2 35.35 -32.75 21.88
N LEU A 3 36.03 -32.01 21.01
CA LEU A 3 35.92 -30.56 20.98
C LEU A 3 34.51 -30.19 20.48
N PRO A 4 33.77 -29.31 21.18
CA PRO A 4 32.46 -28.88 20.72
C PRO A 4 32.61 -28.19 19.36
N ILE A 5 31.95 -28.74 18.34
CA ILE A 5 31.87 -28.16 17.01
C ILE A 5 31.20 -26.80 17.13
N LYS A 6 31.87 -25.73 16.66
CA LYS A 6 31.27 -24.38 16.59
C LYS A 6 29.97 -24.51 15.80
N ARG A 7 28.84 -24.19 16.43
CA ARG A 7 27.54 -24.17 15.75
C ARG A 7 27.67 -23.24 14.53
N PRO A 8 27.19 -23.64 13.34
CA PRO A 8 27.23 -22.77 12.18
C PRO A 8 26.54 -21.45 12.53
N ASP A 9 27.04 -20.33 12.00
CA ASP A 9 26.48 -19.01 12.23
C ASP A 9 24.99 -19.06 11.80
N ARG A 10 24.08 -19.04 12.77
CA ARG A 10 22.64 -18.95 12.50
C ARG A 10 22.39 -17.55 11.94
N ILE A 11 22.34 -17.44 10.63
CA ILE A 11 21.90 -16.23 9.94
C ILE A 11 20.42 -16.06 10.29
N VAL A 12 20.11 -15.15 11.22
CA VAL A 12 18.73 -14.71 11.44
C VAL A 12 18.30 -14.00 10.15
N PRO A 13 17.32 -14.52 9.41
CA PRO A 13 16.88 -13.88 8.19
C PRO A 13 16.10 -12.61 8.49
N ASP A 14 16.30 -11.61 7.64
CA ASP A 14 15.55 -10.35 7.65
C ASP A 14 14.51 -10.39 6.53
N TYR A 15 13.26 -10.00 6.86
CA TYR A 15 12.17 -9.88 5.89
C TYR A 15 11.53 -8.51 5.97
N SER A 16 11.25 -7.93 4.81
CA SER A 16 10.37 -6.78 4.65
C SER A 16 8.91 -7.22 4.66
N LEU A 17 8.07 -6.53 5.46
CA LEU A 17 6.63 -6.79 5.46
C LEU A 17 6.04 -6.65 4.05
N THR A 18 6.34 -5.55 3.36
CA THR A 18 5.79 -5.28 2.02
C THR A 18 6.57 -5.99 0.92
N GLY A 19 7.90 -5.94 1.00
CA GLY A 19 8.81 -6.46 -0.04
C GLY A 19 8.94 -7.98 -0.04
N ASP A 20 8.74 -8.62 1.11
CA ASP A 20 8.79 -10.08 1.21
C ASP A 20 7.43 -10.70 1.49
N VAL A 21 6.85 -10.43 2.65
CA VAL A 21 5.66 -11.16 3.11
C VAL A 21 4.48 -10.92 2.17
N LEU A 22 4.09 -9.67 1.97
CA LEU A 22 2.94 -9.35 1.10
C LEU A 22 3.23 -9.66 -0.38
N SER A 23 4.46 -9.47 -0.83
CA SER A 23 4.84 -9.78 -2.22
C SER A 23 4.80 -11.28 -2.51
N PHE A 24 5.25 -12.12 -1.56
CA PHE A 24 5.13 -13.57 -1.63
C PHE A 24 3.67 -14.01 -1.60
N SER A 25 2.86 -13.46 -0.69
CA SER A 25 1.43 -13.80 -0.59
C SER A 25 0.66 -13.52 -1.87
N ARG A 26 1.05 -12.50 -2.65
CA ARG A 26 0.45 -12.21 -3.96
C ARG A 26 0.87 -13.20 -5.04
N CYS A 27 2.15 -13.56 -5.13
CA CYS A 27 2.64 -14.55 -6.09
C CYS A 27 4.03 -15.03 -5.71
N GLN A 28 4.14 -16.31 -5.33
CA GLN A 28 5.38 -16.89 -4.82
C GLN A 28 6.48 -16.93 -5.90
N ARG A 29 6.10 -17.32 -7.13
CA ARG A 29 6.99 -17.31 -8.30
C ARG A 29 7.58 -15.93 -8.56
N SER A 30 6.71 -14.92 -8.61
CA SER A 30 7.10 -13.55 -8.93
C SER A 30 8.02 -13.00 -7.87
N TYR A 31 7.69 -13.23 -6.59
CA TYR A 31 8.53 -12.90 -5.46
C TYR A 31 9.94 -13.49 -5.60
N ARG A 32 10.05 -14.80 -5.85
CA ARG A 32 11.35 -15.46 -5.97
C ARG A 32 12.21 -14.89 -7.10
N TYR A 33 11.61 -14.56 -8.24
CA TYR A 33 12.36 -13.98 -9.33
C TYR A 33 12.90 -12.59 -8.97
N TYR A 34 12.13 -11.72 -8.32
CA TYR A 34 12.63 -10.38 -7.97
C TYR A 34 13.57 -10.36 -6.77
N ASN A 35 13.34 -11.18 -5.73
CA ASN A 35 14.15 -11.11 -4.50
C ASN A 35 15.38 -12.02 -4.54
N GLY A 36 15.39 -13.06 -5.37
CA GLY A 36 16.52 -13.99 -5.47
C GLY A 36 17.25 -13.95 -6.81
N SER A 37 16.96 -12.98 -7.68
CA SER A 37 17.83 -12.64 -8.79
C SER A 37 18.27 -11.19 -8.62
N SER A 38 19.49 -10.84 -9.01
CA SER A 38 19.95 -9.44 -9.04
C SER A 38 19.26 -8.62 -10.14
N LEU A 39 18.08 -9.05 -10.60
CA LEU A 39 17.29 -8.37 -11.61
C LEU A 39 16.46 -7.30 -10.88
N PRO A 40 16.55 -6.03 -11.30
CA PRO A 40 15.73 -4.99 -10.71
C PRO A 40 14.24 -5.34 -10.88
N PRO A 41 13.40 -5.09 -9.87
CA PRO A 41 11.98 -5.36 -9.95
C PRO A 41 11.34 -4.59 -11.11
N SER A 42 10.56 -5.30 -11.93
CA SER A 42 10.08 -4.78 -13.20
C SER A 42 8.64 -4.25 -13.17
N ARG A 43 8.20 -3.86 -11.98
CA ARG A 43 7.05 -2.97 -11.84
C ARG A 43 7.51 -1.52 -11.78
N PRO A 44 8.45 -1.00 -12.60
CA PRO A 44 8.90 0.38 -12.45
C PRO A 44 7.71 1.32 -12.61
N VAL A 45 6.65 0.94 -13.33
CA VAL A 45 5.45 1.76 -13.52
C VAL A 45 4.53 1.78 -12.29
N GLN A 46 4.20 0.61 -11.70
CA GLN A 46 3.36 0.56 -10.49
C GLN A 46 4.12 1.07 -9.27
N MET A 47 5.42 0.79 -9.19
CA MET A 47 6.33 1.39 -8.21
C MET A 47 6.47 2.89 -8.45
N TRP A 48 6.61 3.35 -9.70
CA TRP A 48 6.67 4.77 -10.03
C TRP A 48 5.40 5.48 -9.58
N TYR A 49 4.21 4.95 -9.91
CA TYR A 49 2.96 5.58 -9.50
C TYR A 49 2.84 5.63 -7.98
N GLY A 50 3.09 4.51 -7.29
CA GLY A 50 3.05 4.47 -5.82
C GLY A 50 4.04 5.44 -5.20
N GLU A 51 5.32 5.34 -5.52
CA GLU A 51 6.38 6.19 -4.99
C GLU A 51 6.21 7.67 -5.37
N PHE A 52 5.63 7.95 -6.55
CA PHE A 52 5.28 9.31 -6.94
C PHE A 52 4.19 9.89 -6.03
N ILE A 53 3.11 9.14 -5.76
CA ILE A 53 2.05 9.57 -4.83
C ILE A 53 2.60 9.76 -3.41
N HIS A 54 3.39 8.82 -2.89
CA HIS A 54 4.00 8.98 -1.56
C HIS A 54 4.92 10.20 -1.52
N GLY A 55 5.79 10.36 -2.53
CA GLY A 55 6.68 11.52 -2.63
C GLY A 55 5.92 12.84 -2.72
N MET A 56 4.79 12.88 -3.44
CA MET A 56 3.94 14.06 -3.54
C MET A 56 3.33 14.42 -2.17
N MET A 57 2.79 13.43 -1.46
CA MET A 57 2.22 13.63 -0.12
C MET A 57 3.28 14.07 0.88
N GLU A 58 4.43 13.41 0.91
CA GLU A 58 5.55 13.70 1.81
C GLU A 58 6.15 15.08 1.56
N ARG A 59 6.45 15.41 0.29
CA ARG A 59 7.03 16.70 -0.07
C ARG A 59 6.07 17.85 0.23
N THR A 60 4.78 17.68 -0.05
CA THR A 60 3.78 18.70 0.24
C THR A 60 3.58 18.87 1.75
N PHE A 61 3.60 17.77 2.52
CA PHE A 61 3.57 17.83 3.98
C PHE A 61 4.77 18.60 4.56
N ARG A 62 5.98 18.35 4.05
CA ARG A 62 7.17 19.12 4.45
C ARG A 62 7.02 20.61 4.16
N LEU A 63 6.52 20.97 2.97
CA LEU A 63 6.23 22.37 2.64
C LEU A 63 5.19 22.99 3.57
N TRP A 64 4.18 22.22 3.99
CA TRP A 64 3.18 22.64 4.97
C TRP A 64 3.79 22.88 6.35
N GLN A 65 4.67 21.98 6.81
CA GLN A 65 5.40 22.17 8.08
C GLN A 65 6.29 23.41 8.04
N ASP A 66 7.11 23.55 6.99
CA ASP A 66 8.08 24.64 6.85
C ASP A 66 7.42 26.03 6.81
N ARG A 67 6.20 26.11 6.27
CA ARG A 67 5.44 27.37 6.13
C ARG A 67 4.42 27.60 7.25
N GLY A 68 4.22 26.62 8.14
CA GLY A 68 3.17 26.67 9.17
C GLY A 68 1.75 26.63 8.59
N GLY A 69 1.57 26.01 7.42
CA GLY A 69 0.32 25.99 6.68
C GLY A 69 0.52 26.12 5.16
N LEU A 70 -0.51 25.75 4.38
CA LEU A 70 -0.55 25.97 2.93
C LEU A 70 -1.92 26.54 2.52
N PRO A 71 -1.98 27.35 1.45
CA PRO A 71 -3.22 27.95 0.96
C PRO A 71 -3.98 26.94 0.09
N PHE A 72 -4.56 25.92 0.70
CA PHE A 72 -5.37 24.96 -0.05
C PHE A 72 -6.60 25.63 -0.69
N PRO A 73 -7.02 25.21 -1.90
CA PRO A 73 -6.38 24.19 -2.74
C PRO A 73 -5.11 24.71 -3.42
N LEU A 74 -4.10 23.84 -3.53
CA LEU A 74 -2.92 24.09 -4.36
C LEU A 74 -3.28 23.90 -5.82
N HIS A 75 -2.79 24.80 -6.67
CA HIS A 75 -3.03 24.74 -8.10
C HIS A 75 -2.23 23.61 -8.75
N TYR A 76 -2.83 22.94 -9.73
CA TYR A 76 -2.13 22.03 -10.64
C TYR A 76 -2.23 22.58 -12.06
N SER A 77 -1.08 22.96 -12.63
CA SER A 77 -0.98 23.29 -14.05
C SER A 77 -0.97 22.03 -14.90
N PRO A 78 -2.01 21.77 -15.72
CA PRO A 78 -2.15 20.50 -16.44
C PRO A 78 -0.98 20.20 -17.37
N ILE A 79 -0.63 18.92 -17.44
CA ILE A 79 0.37 18.40 -18.37
C ILE A 79 -0.29 18.12 -19.72
N ASN A 80 0.35 18.55 -20.81
CA ASN A 80 -0.08 18.21 -22.16
C ASN A 80 0.39 16.79 -22.52
N GLU A 81 -0.51 15.94 -23.03
CA GLU A 81 -0.20 14.57 -23.47
C GLU A 81 0.95 14.47 -24.49
N ARG A 82 1.15 15.52 -25.28
CA ARG A 82 2.21 15.58 -26.32
C ARG A 82 3.54 16.09 -25.79
N GLU A 83 3.58 16.64 -24.57
CA GLU A 83 4.81 17.13 -23.96
C GLU A 83 5.61 15.99 -23.37
N MET A 84 6.87 15.88 -23.80
CA MET A 84 7.84 15.03 -23.12
C MET A 84 8.05 15.54 -21.68
N PRO A 85 8.29 14.66 -20.70
CA PRO A 85 8.62 15.08 -19.35
C PRO A 85 9.81 16.04 -19.36
N SER A 86 9.56 17.28 -18.95
CA SER A 86 10.53 18.36 -18.93
C SER A 86 10.33 19.22 -17.68
N GLU A 87 11.40 19.95 -17.32
CA GLU A 87 11.37 20.87 -16.20
C GLU A 87 10.27 21.92 -16.40
N PRO A 88 9.41 22.13 -15.39
CA PRO A 88 8.40 23.19 -15.45
C PRO A 88 9.06 24.56 -15.66
N SER A 89 8.32 25.49 -16.30
CA SER A 89 8.80 26.86 -16.48
C SER A 89 9.22 27.48 -15.14
N ALA A 90 10.32 28.24 -15.13
CA ALA A 90 10.76 28.98 -13.95
C ALA A 90 9.74 30.05 -13.49
N GLU A 91 8.78 30.40 -14.35
CA GLU A 91 7.67 31.30 -14.02
C GLU A 91 6.52 30.59 -13.29
N LEU A 92 6.53 29.25 -13.23
CA LEU A 92 5.51 28.48 -12.54
C LEU A 92 5.62 28.70 -11.02
N ASP A 93 4.48 28.87 -10.35
CA ASP A 93 4.44 29.01 -8.89
C ASP A 93 5.15 27.81 -8.23
N PRO A 94 6.10 28.01 -7.31
CA PRO A 94 6.73 26.93 -6.55
C PRO A 94 5.74 26.06 -5.74
N LEU A 95 4.53 26.56 -5.46
CA LEU A 95 3.44 25.81 -4.84
C LEU A 95 2.54 25.07 -5.84
N ASP A 96 2.75 25.23 -7.15
CA ASP A 96 2.06 24.43 -8.16
C ASP A 96 2.45 22.97 -8.02
N LEU A 97 1.46 22.07 -8.08
CA LEU A 97 1.68 20.63 -7.92
C LEU A 97 2.59 20.05 -9.00
N ARG A 98 2.64 20.64 -10.21
CA ARG A 98 3.62 20.28 -11.25
C ARG A 98 5.04 20.66 -10.84
N ALA A 99 5.24 21.81 -10.19
CA ALA A 99 6.54 22.23 -9.66
C ALA A 99 6.99 21.33 -8.49
N ILE A 100 6.06 20.96 -7.62
CA ILE A 100 6.31 20.04 -6.49
C ILE A 100 6.64 18.63 -6.99
N GLY A 101 5.92 18.14 -8.00
CA GLY A 101 6.08 16.79 -8.55
C GLY A 101 7.36 16.58 -9.35
N TRP A 102 7.87 17.63 -10.01
CA TRP A 102 9.00 17.47 -10.92
C TRP A 102 10.27 16.88 -10.29
N PRO A 103 10.77 17.35 -9.13
CA PRO A 103 11.94 16.73 -8.49
C PRO A 103 11.72 15.28 -8.06
N ILE A 104 10.47 14.88 -7.78
CA ILE A 104 10.11 13.49 -7.46
C ILE A 104 10.25 12.64 -8.71
N GLU A 105 9.72 13.10 -9.85
CA GLU A 105 9.90 12.42 -11.14
C GLU A 105 11.37 12.28 -11.51
N GLN A 106 12.19 13.31 -11.29
CA GLN A 106 13.63 13.24 -11.52
C GLN A 106 14.31 12.19 -10.63
N SER A 107 13.96 12.13 -9.35
CA SER A 107 14.48 11.12 -8.42
C SER A 107 14.12 9.70 -8.87
N LEU A 108 12.87 9.49 -9.30
CA LEU A 108 12.41 8.20 -9.82
C LEU A 108 13.11 7.82 -11.13
N ALA A 109 13.31 8.79 -12.03
CA ALA A 109 14.03 8.59 -13.28
C ALA A 109 15.49 8.17 -13.05
N HIS A 110 16.18 8.74 -12.06
CA HIS A 110 17.53 8.30 -11.66
C HIS A 110 17.56 6.86 -11.15
N GLN A 111 16.44 6.35 -10.64
CA GLN A 111 16.27 4.94 -10.24
C GLN A 111 15.79 4.04 -11.40
N GLY A 112 15.70 4.57 -12.62
CA GLY A 112 15.19 3.84 -13.78
C GLY A 112 13.67 3.62 -13.77
N LYS A 113 12.93 4.36 -12.94
CA LYS A 113 11.47 4.27 -12.81
C LYS A 113 10.80 5.38 -13.62
N PHE A 114 9.90 5.00 -14.51
CA PHE A 114 9.19 5.92 -15.39
C PHE A 114 7.70 5.57 -15.47
N ALA A 115 6.86 6.58 -15.70
CA ALA A 115 5.47 6.36 -16.08
C ALA A 115 5.40 5.56 -17.39
N ARG A 116 4.44 4.62 -17.51
CA ARG A 116 4.28 3.78 -18.71
C ARG A 116 3.84 4.54 -19.96
N SER A 117 3.14 5.66 -19.77
CA SER A 117 2.52 6.46 -20.82
C SER A 117 2.27 7.87 -20.30
N ALA A 118 2.05 8.82 -21.22
CA ALA A 118 1.64 10.18 -20.88
C ALA A 118 0.34 10.17 -20.04
N ASP A 119 -0.65 9.38 -20.44
CA ASP A 119 -1.91 9.23 -19.71
C ASP A 119 -1.71 8.74 -18.27
N ALA A 120 -0.78 7.80 -18.06
CA ALA A 120 -0.49 7.29 -16.71
C ALA A 120 0.18 8.36 -15.84
N ARG A 121 1.03 9.20 -16.45
CA ARG A 121 1.65 10.35 -15.79
C ARG A 121 0.60 11.41 -15.43
N ILE A 122 -0.23 11.82 -16.38
CA ILE A 122 -1.32 12.79 -16.17
C ILE A 122 -2.25 12.32 -15.07
N SER A 123 -2.71 11.06 -15.16
CA SER A 123 -3.57 10.47 -14.13
C SER A 123 -2.92 10.44 -12.75
N ALA A 124 -1.61 10.26 -12.65
CA ALA A 124 -0.90 10.33 -11.37
C ALA A 124 -0.90 11.74 -10.78
N TYR A 125 -0.70 12.77 -11.59
CA TYR A 125 -0.79 14.16 -11.14
C TYR A 125 -2.22 14.57 -10.75
N GLU A 126 -3.23 14.19 -11.53
CA GLU A 126 -4.65 14.45 -11.20
C GLU A 126 -5.04 13.78 -9.88
N ARG A 127 -4.57 12.55 -9.65
CA ARG A 127 -4.82 11.83 -8.40
C ARG A 127 -4.00 12.40 -7.23
N ALA A 128 -2.78 12.87 -7.47
CA ALA A 128 -2.00 13.59 -6.47
C ALA A 128 -2.67 14.92 -6.09
N GLU A 129 -3.21 15.66 -7.06
CA GLU A 129 -3.99 16.87 -6.84
C GLU A 129 -5.22 16.57 -5.99
N ALA A 130 -5.99 15.56 -6.35
CA ALA A 130 -7.15 15.12 -5.58
C ALA A 130 -6.75 14.74 -4.15
N ALA A 131 -5.67 13.96 -3.96
CA ALA A 131 -5.17 13.58 -2.65
C ALA A 131 -4.73 14.78 -1.81
N ILE A 132 -3.90 15.65 -2.35
CA ILE A 132 -3.35 16.80 -1.64
C ILE A 132 -4.46 17.78 -1.26
N ASN A 133 -5.35 18.11 -2.18
CA ASN A 133 -6.36 19.14 -1.96
C ASN A 133 -7.55 18.63 -1.12
N GLN A 134 -7.91 17.35 -1.22
CA GLN A 134 -9.02 16.79 -0.44
C GLN A 134 -8.58 16.21 0.91
N LEU A 135 -7.37 15.66 1.02
CA LEU A 135 -6.88 15.09 2.28
C LEU A 135 -5.95 16.03 3.04
N GLY A 136 -5.05 16.75 2.36
CA GLY A 136 -4.02 17.59 2.99
C GLY A 136 -4.52 18.49 4.12
N PRO A 137 -5.60 19.28 3.94
CA PRO A 137 -6.15 20.14 5.00
C PRO A 137 -6.57 19.39 6.27
N HIS A 138 -6.95 18.12 6.14
CA HIS A 138 -7.45 17.29 7.24
C HIS A 138 -6.42 16.33 7.80
N LEU A 139 -5.47 15.91 6.95
CA LEU A 139 -4.48 14.89 7.23
C LEU A 139 -3.20 15.50 7.78
N PHE A 140 -2.66 16.55 7.17
CA PHE A 140 -1.37 17.14 7.58
C PHE A 140 -1.35 17.59 9.05
N PRO A 141 -2.42 18.18 9.61
CA PRO A 141 -2.48 18.50 11.03
C PRO A 141 -2.44 17.28 11.97
N LEU A 142 -2.68 16.07 11.46
CA LEU A 142 -2.67 14.82 12.23
C LEU A 142 -1.32 14.09 12.18
N ILE A 143 -0.41 14.49 11.27
CA ILE A 143 0.87 13.80 11.08
C ILE A 143 1.85 14.26 12.17
N ASP A 144 2.35 13.32 12.96
CA ASP A 144 3.46 13.55 13.89
C ASP A 144 4.79 13.23 13.19
N VAL A 145 4.88 12.03 12.61
CA VAL A 145 6.07 11.57 11.89
C VAL A 145 5.70 10.98 10.54
N ALA A 146 6.40 11.40 9.49
CA ALA A 146 6.39 10.74 8.18
C ALA A 146 7.55 9.73 8.08
N GLU A 147 7.32 8.60 7.39
CA GLU A 147 8.29 7.53 7.14
C GLU A 147 8.97 6.94 8.39
N ARG A 148 8.19 6.32 9.29
CA ARG A 148 8.73 5.67 10.48
C ARG A 148 9.17 4.24 10.18
N LYS A 149 10.48 3.97 10.28
CA LYS A 149 11.02 2.60 10.25
C LYS A 149 10.65 1.85 11.52
N VAL A 150 10.15 0.63 11.35
CA VAL A 150 9.78 -0.27 12.44
C VAL A 150 10.39 -1.64 12.25
N LEU A 151 10.80 -2.28 13.35
CA LEU A 151 11.46 -3.58 13.34
C LEU A 151 11.10 -4.38 14.58
N GLY A 152 11.05 -5.71 14.43
CA GLY A 152 10.78 -6.64 15.51
C GLY A 152 11.35 -8.01 15.19
N THR A 153 11.49 -8.86 16.21
CA THR A 153 11.95 -10.24 16.02
C THR A 153 10.88 -11.22 16.45
N ARG A 154 10.71 -12.28 15.66
CA ARG A 154 9.68 -13.30 15.89
C ARG A 154 10.29 -14.70 15.85
N PRO A 155 9.71 -15.67 16.59
CA PRO A 155 10.08 -17.07 16.43
C PRO A 155 9.72 -17.54 15.01
N LEU A 156 10.61 -18.31 14.39
CA LEU A 156 10.29 -18.99 13.14
C LEU A 156 9.51 -20.26 13.49
N PRO A 157 8.31 -20.51 12.91
CA PRO A 157 7.62 -21.77 13.11
C PRO A 157 8.48 -22.97 12.72
N ALA A 158 8.33 -24.06 13.48
CA ALA A 158 9.04 -25.30 13.20
C ALA A 158 8.67 -25.84 11.82
N SER A 159 9.66 -26.36 11.11
CA SER A 159 9.52 -27.07 9.84
C SER A 159 9.19 -28.54 10.11
N GLU A 160 8.39 -29.17 9.25
CA GLU A 160 8.25 -30.64 9.25
C GLU A 160 9.58 -31.33 8.90
N ASN A 161 10.47 -30.62 8.21
CA ASN A 161 11.82 -31.06 7.91
C ASN A 161 12.83 -30.29 8.78
N GLU A 162 13.25 -30.87 9.91
CA GLU A 162 14.24 -30.27 10.82
C GLU A 162 15.58 -29.96 10.12
N ALA A 163 15.96 -30.73 9.09
CA ALA A 163 17.18 -30.50 8.32
C ALA A 163 17.09 -29.25 7.42
N ALA A 164 15.89 -28.69 7.22
CA ALA A 164 15.66 -27.44 6.50
C ALA A 164 15.74 -26.19 7.41
N GLU A 165 15.79 -26.36 8.73
CA GLU A 165 15.78 -25.22 9.66
C GLU A 165 17.15 -24.55 9.79
N ARG A 166 17.31 -23.39 9.15
CA ARG A 166 18.54 -22.58 9.27
C ARG A 166 18.52 -21.58 10.43
N ALA A 167 17.35 -21.24 10.97
CA ALA A 167 17.20 -20.27 12.06
C ALA A 167 15.98 -20.61 12.93
N GLY A 168 16.02 -20.23 14.21
CA GLY A 168 14.86 -20.36 15.13
C GLY A 168 14.06 -19.07 15.29
N ARG A 169 14.51 -17.97 14.65
CA ARG A 169 13.91 -16.64 14.69
C ARG A 169 14.14 -15.96 13.36
N TYR A 170 13.34 -14.94 13.08
CA TYR A 170 13.53 -14.02 11.96
C TYR A 170 13.31 -12.56 12.43
N VAL A 171 13.88 -11.61 11.69
CA VAL A 171 13.61 -10.18 11.84
C VAL A 171 12.55 -9.79 10.83
N LEU A 172 11.56 -9.04 11.28
CA LEU A 172 10.57 -8.41 10.42
C LEU A 172 10.75 -6.90 10.48
N GLN A 173 10.81 -6.26 9.32
CA GLN A 173 10.97 -4.81 9.19
C GLN A 173 9.89 -4.21 8.30
N GLY A 174 9.61 -2.93 8.52
CA GLY A 174 8.58 -2.18 7.82
C GLY A 174 8.83 -0.68 7.84
N ILE A 175 8.15 0.05 6.96
CA ILE A 175 8.12 1.51 6.94
C ILE A 175 6.66 1.93 6.99
N ILE A 176 6.29 2.65 8.04
CA ILE A 176 4.97 3.27 8.19
C ILE A 176 5.04 4.63 7.47
N ASP A 177 4.17 4.86 6.49
CA ASP A 177 4.18 6.11 5.71
C ASP A 177 3.92 7.33 6.60
N VAL A 178 2.90 7.24 7.45
CA VAL A 178 2.51 8.29 8.37
C VAL A 178 2.14 7.67 9.71
N LEU A 179 2.81 8.16 10.75
CA LEU A 179 2.42 7.95 12.14
C LEU A 179 1.81 9.25 12.64
N GLY A 180 0.50 9.22 12.88
CA GLY A 180 -0.21 10.31 13.49
C GLY A 180 -0.24 10.17 15.00
N HIS A 181 -0.07 11.29 15.69
CA HIS A 181 -0.40 11.39 17.10
C HIS A 181 -1.73 12.13 17.23
N ALA A 182 -2.76 11.44 17.73
CA ALA A 182 -4.07 12.06 17.87
C ALA A 182 -4.52 11.98 19.33
N GLN A 183 -4.63 13.15 19.95
CA GLN A 183 -5.76 13.39 20.85
C GLN A 183 -6.92 13.78 19.93
N LEU A 184 -7.77 12.82 19.51
CA LEU A 184 -8.89 13.15 18.61
C LEU A 184 -9.77 14.28 19.20
N GLY A 185 -9.77 14.48 20.51
CA GLY A 185 -10.44 15.60 21.17
C GLY A 185 -10.03 16.99 20.66
N GLU A 186 -8.77 17.18 20.28
CA GLU A 186 -8.22 18.49 19.84
C GLU A 186 -8.53 18.81 18.38
N GLN A 187 -8.95 17.81 17.59
CA GLN A 187 -9.21 17.98 16.17
C GLN A 187 -10.64 18.47 15.90
N PRO A 188 -10.86 19.30 14.87
CA PRO A 188 -12.21 19.76 14.51
C PRO A 188 -13.20 18.61 14.30
N SER A 189 -14.42 18.74 14.80
CA SER A 189 -15.44 17.68 14.73
C SER A 189 -15.89 17.35 13.30
N ASP A 190 -15.70 18.29 12.38
CA ASP A 190 -15.99 18.14 10.95
C ASP A 190 -14.86 17.43 10.18
N ASN A 191 -13.67 17.24 10.79
CA ASN A 191 -12.56 16.52 10.15
C ASN A 191 -13.02 15.11 9.74
N PRO A 192 -13.00 14.77 8.44
CA PRO A 192 -13.53 13.52 7.91
C PRO A 192 -12.75 12.29 8.43
N LEU A 193 -11.45 12.41 8.66
CA LEU A 193 -10.64 11.32 9.23
C LEU A 193 -11.04 11.06 10.68
N LYS A 194 -11.23 12.11 11.47
CA LYS A 194 -11.73 11.99 12.85
C LYS A 194 -13.11 11.31 12.88
N ARG A 195 -14.04 11.75 12.02
CA ARG A 195 -15.38 11.14 11.93
C ARG A 195 -15.32 9.67 11.53
N ALA A 196 -14.46 9.31 10.58
CA ALA A 196 -14.28 7.92 10.17
C ALA A 196 -13.72 7.06 11.30
N ILE A 197 -12.76 7.57 12.08
CA ILE A 197 -12.19 6.83 13.22
C ILE A 197 -13.24 6.65 14.32
N ILE A 198 -13.95 7.71 14.71
CA ILE A 198 -14.99 7.63 15.75
C ILE A 198 -16.13 6.70 15.32
N ALA A 199 -16.52 6.71 14.04
CA ALA A 199 -17.54 5.80 13.53
C ALA A 199 -17.10 4.33 13.61
N ALA A 200 -15.81 4.05 13.39
CA ALA A 200 -15.26 2.70 13.49
C ALA A 200 -14.98 2.27 14.94
N TYR A 201 -14.70 3.23 15.84
CA TYR A 201 -14.36 2.99 17.24
C TYR A 201 -14.96 4.09 18.14
N PRO A 202 -16.26 3.99 18.50
CA PRO A 202 -16.95 5.04 19.26
C PRO A 202 -16.41 5.26 20.67
N ASP A 203 -15.88 4.20 21.28
CA ASP A 203 -15.40 4.18 22.66
C ASP A 203 -13.90 4.50 22.77
N LEU A 204 -13.31 5.15 21.75
CA LEU A 204 -11.88 5.47 21.76
C LEU A 204 -11.58 6.56 22.79
N ASP A 205 -10.79 6.22 23.81
CA ASP A 205 -10.34 7.14 24.85
C ASP A 205 -8.81 7.22 24.97
N GLY A 206 -8.33 8.25 25.68
CA GLY A 206 -6.91 8.42 25.99
C GLY A 206 -6.05 8.92 24.83
N GLU A 207 -4.74 8.72 24.98
CA GLU A 207 -3.74 9.04 23.96
C GLU A 207 -3.33 7.79 23.19
N TYR A 208 -3.34 7.89 21.86
CA TYR A 208 -2.97 6.80 20.97
C TYR A 208 -2.31 7.31 19.70
N GLU A 209 -1.75 6.36 18.97
CA GLU A 209 -1.21 6.56 17.64
C GLU A 209 -2.19 6.04 16.58
N ILE A 210 -2.13 6.66 15.41
CA ILE A 210 -2.85 6.22 14.22
C ILE A 210 -1.82 5.97 13.13
N ILE A 211 -1.90 4.81 12.50
CA ILE A 211 -1.09 4.47 11.33
C ILE A 211 -1.86 4.91 10.09
N ILE A 212 -1.23 5.63 9.17
CA ILE A 212 -1.85 6.00 7.90
C ILE A 212 -0.92 5.52 6.78
N ASP A 213 -1.47 4.76 5.85
CA ASP A 213 -0.74 4.20 4.72
C ASP A 213 -1.48 4.55 3.42
N TYR A 214 -0.71 5.07 2.45
CA TYR A 214 -1.25 5.49 1.16
C TYR A 214 -1.23 4.32 0.18
N LYS A 215 -2.38 4.03 -0.41
CA LYS A 215 -2.52 3.04 -1.48
C LYS A 215 -2.79 3.74 -2.79
N GLY A 216 -1.86 3.59 -3.72
CA GLY A 216 -2.04 4.04 -5.09
C GLY A 216 -3.16 3.29 -5.85
N SER A 217 -3.55 2.11 -5.38
CA SER A 217 -4.60 1.29 -5.96
C SER A 217 -6.01 1.78 -5.58
N ARG A 218 -7.01 1.21 -6.24
CA ARG A 218 -8.42 1.29 -5.81
C ARG A 218 -8.64 0.60 -4.47
N ARG A 219 -9.76 0.92 -3.82
CA ARG A 219 -10.27 0.15 -2.68
C ARG A 219 -10.55 -1.29 -3.17
N PRO A 220 -9.95 -2.32 -2.56
CA PRO A 220 -10.20 -3.70 -2.94
C PRO A 220 -11.66 -4.05 -2.74
N ARG A 221 -12.15 -4.99 -3.56
CA ARG A 221 -13.39 -5.68 -3.26
C ARG A 221 -13.25 -6.46 -1.96
N ILE A 222 -14.36 -6.70 -1.29
CA ILE A 222 -14.43 -7.65 -0.17
C ILE A 222 -14.50 -9.06 -0.76
N ASP A 223 -13.54 -9.91 -0.41
CA ASP A 223 -13.59 -11.34 -0.68
C ASP A 223 -12.99 -12.14 0.49
N ASP A 224 -13.30 -13.43 0.52
CA ASP A 224 -12.84 -14.35 1.55
C ASP A 224 -11.45 -14.96 1.23
N ASP A 225 -10.76 -14.47 0.19
CA ASP A 225 -9.42 -14.95 -0.13
C ASP A 225 -8.44 -14.37 0.90
N PRO A 226 -7.77 -15.20 1.73
CA PRO A 226 -6.79 -14.71 2.69
C PRO A 226 -5.58 -14.03 2.02
N ARG A 227 -5.38 -14.25 0.71
CA ARG A 227 -4.37 -13.59 -0.12
C ARG A 227 -4.94 -12.42 -0.93
N GLY A 228 -6.22 -12.08 -0.74
CA GLY A 228 -6.86 -10.92 -1.33
C GLY A 228 -6.32 -9.62 -0.74
N ASP A 229 -6.21 -8.58 -1.56
CA ASP A 229 -5.68 -7.27 -1.13
C ASP A 229 -6.49 -6.64 0.02
N TRP A 230 -7.77 -7.03 0.18
CA TRP A 230 -8.61 -6.63 1.31
C TRP A 230 -7.99 -7.08 2.64
N LYS A 231 -7.69 -8.38 2.78
CA LYS A 231 -7.14 -8.99 4.00
C LYS A 231 -5.66 -8.68 4.17
N LEU A 232 -4.89 -8.66 3.08
CA LEU A 232 -3.48 -8.28 3.12
C LEU A 232 -3.28 -6.84 3.62
N GLY A 233 -4.17 -5.92 3.27
CA GLY A 233 -4.18 -4.55 3.82
C GLY A 233 -4.42 -4.54 5.33
N GLU A 234 -5.33 -5.37 5.85
CA GLU A 234 -5.54 -5.52 7.29
C GLU A 234 -4.29 -6.06 7.98
N TRP A 235 -3.74 -7.16 7.49
CA TRP A 235 -2.52 -7.75 8.06
C TRP A 235 -1.36 -6.76 8.07
N GLN A 236 -1.21 -5.94 7.03
CA GLN A 236 -0.18 -4.92 6.97
C GLN A 236 -0.31 -3.94 8.14
N VAL A 237 -1.50 -3.36 8.34
CA VAL A 237 -1.77 -2.40 9.42
C VAL A 237 -1.55 -3.02 10.80
N GLN A 238 -2.14 -4.21 11.03
CA GLN A 238 -2.03 -4.90 12.31
C GLN A 238 -0.57 -5.24 12.65
N THR A 239 0.21 -5.60 11.63
CA THR A 239 1.62 -5.94 11.80
C THR A 239 2.48 -4.71 12.01
N TYR A 240 2.18 -3.60 11.35
CA TYR A 240 2.83 -2.33 11.68
C TYR A 240 2.52 -1.88 13.10
N ALA A 241 1.29 -2.04 13.58
CA ALA A 241 0.96 -1.77 14.98
C ALA A 241 1.74 -2.68 15.93
N TRP A 242 1.84 -3.97 15.63
CA TRP A 242 2.67 -4.89 16.40
C TRP A 242 4.14 -4.46 16.39
N LEU A 243 4.73 -4.19 15.23
CA LEU A 243 6.13 -3.73 15.12
C LEU A 243 6.35 -2.42 15.87
N ARG A 244 5.39 -1.49 15.80
CA ARG A 244 5.42 -0.23 16.55
C ARG A 244 5.45 -0.49 18.05
N SER A 245 4.63 -1.41 18.56
CA SER A 245 4.59 -1.79 19.99
C SER A 245 5.91 -2.35 20.53
N GLN A 246 6.83 -2.78 19.66
CA GLN A 246 8.15 -3.28 20.06
C GLN A 246 9.19 -2.15 20.26
N GLN A 247 8.83 -0.89 19.99
CA GLN A 247 9.74 0.25 20.12
C GLN A 247 9.64 0.89 21.52
N VAL A 248 10.75 1.47 22.00
CA VAL A 248 10.86 2.02 23.37
C VAL A 248 9.94 3.22 23.60
N ASP A 249 9.66 4.00 22.56
CA ASP A 249 8.82 5.20 22.59
C ASP A 249 7.39 4.96 22.08
N ALA A 250 6.94 3.70 22.04
CA ALA A 250 5.65 3.33 21.49
C ALA A 250 4.47 3.69 22.39
N ARG A 251 3.46 4.31 21.79
CA ARG A 251 2.12 4.41 22.38
C ARG A 251 1.21 3.33 21.78
N PRO A 252 0.07 3.01 22.42
CA PRO A 252 -0.91 2.12 21.82
C PRO A 252 -1.37 2.66 20.46
N VAL A 253 -1.32 1.82 19.43
CA VAL A 253 -1.93 2.13 18.13
C VAL A 253 -3.39 1.72 18.20
N ALA A 254 -4.30 2.68 18.03
CA ALA A 254 -5.74 2.44 18.12
C ALA A 254 -6.37 2.00 16.80
N ALA A 255 -5.87 2.57 15.70
CA ALA A 255 -6.38 2.31 14.37
C ALA A 255 -5.30 2.48 13.32
N GLY A 256 -5.45 1.77 12.20
CA GLY A 256 -4.81 2.16 10.96
C GLY A 256 -5.83 2.69 9.95
N ILE A 257 -5.36 3.53 9.04
CA ILE A 257 -6.14 4.10 7.96
C ILE A 257 -5.43 3.78 6.66
N LEU A 258 -6.09 3.02 5.79
CA LEU A 258 -5.66 2.85 4.41
C LEU A 258 -6.36 3.90 3.57
N ILE A 259 -5.57 4.70 2.84
CA ILE A 259 -6.07 5.74 1.95
C ILE A 259 -5.89 5.29 0.50
N TYR A 260 -7.00 4.93 -0.16
CA TYR A 260 -7.03 4.52 -1.57
C TYR A 260 -7.14 5.73 -2.48
N VAL A 261 -5.99 6.27 -2.91
CA VAL A 261 -5.90 7.53 -3.67
C VAL A 261 -6.64 7.46 -5.01
N SER A 262 -6.74 6.27 -5.62
CA SER A 262 -7.52 6.08 -6.85
C SER A 262 -9.02 6.38 -6.69
N GLU A 263 -9.57 6.32 -5.47
CA GLU A 263 -10.99 6.60 -5.22
C GLU A 263 -11.30 8.11 -5.16
N LEU A 264 -10.29 8.96 -4.94
CA LEU A 264 -10.45 10.42 -4.90
C LEU A 264 -10.60 11.05 -6.30
N ALA A 265 -10.09 10.37 -7.33
CA ALA A 265 -10.26 10.73 -8.74
C ALA A 265 -10.40 9.44 -9.57
N PRO A 266 -11.58 8.78 -9.53
CA PRO A 266 -11.80 7.50 -10.16
C PRO A 266 -11.84 7.62 -11.68
N GLY A 267 -11.11 6.75 -12.38
CA GLY A 267 -11.15 6.65 -13.83
C GLY A 267 -12.18 5.63 -14.31
N SER A 268 -12.22 5.40 -15.63
CA SER A 268 -13.14 4.44 -16.25
C SER A 268 -13.01 3.01 -15.70
N LYS A 269 -11.80 2.59 -15.34
CA LYS A 269 -11.55 1.26 -14.77
C LYS A 269 -12.17 1.16 -13.37
N GLU A 270 -11.91 2.14 -12.51
CA GLU A 270 -12.45 2.19 -11.15
C GLU A 270 -13.99 2.25 -11.17
N MET A 271 -14.57 3.08 -12.05
CA MET A 271 -16.04 3.17 -12.21
C MET A 271 -16.64 1.85 -12.68
N SER A 272 -16.02 1.18 -13.66
CA SER A 272 -16.51 -0.11 -14.15
C SER A 272 -16.45 -1.21 -13.08
N MET A 273 -15.37 -1.25 -12.30
CA MET A 273 -15.21 -2.23 -11.21
C MET A 273 -16.18 -1.95 -10.05
N LEU A 274 -16.29 -0.68 -9.64
CA LEU A 274 -17.20 -0.25 -8.59
C LEU A 274 -18.65 -0.63 -8.91
N ARG A 275 -19.10 -0.41 -10.15
CA ARG A 275 -20.44 -0.81 -10.59
C ARG A 275 -20.65 -2.33 -10.48
N ALA A 276 -19.65 -3.13 -10.86
CA ALA A 276 -19.73 -4.59 -10.78
C ALA A 276 -19.78 -5.08 -9.32
N GLU A 277 -18.94 -4.51 -8.46
CA GLU A 277 -18.87 -4.87 -7.05
C GLU A 277 -20.11 -4.44 -6.26
N MET A 278 -20.67 -3.26 -6.55
CA MET A 278 -21.95 -2.84 -5.97
C MET A 278 -23.08 -3.81 -6.30
N ARG A 279 -23.14 -4.32 -7.54
CA ARG A 279 -24.13 -5.32 -7.95
C ARG A 279 -23.91 -6.67 -7.29
N GLY A 280 -22.65 -7.02 -7.00
CA GLY A 280 -22.27 -8.27 -6.35
C GLY A 280 -22.29 -8.23 -4.82
N GLY A 281 -22.53 -7.07 -4.20
CA GLY A 281 -22.38 -6.90 -2.75
C GLY A 281 -20.94 -7.07 -2.26
N LEU A 282 -19.96 -6.77 -3.11
CA LEU A 282 -18.52 -6.99 -2.86
C LEU A 282 -17.79 -5.69 -2.47
N THR A 283 -18.49 -4.67 -2.00
CA THR A 283 -17.89 -3.42 -1.51
C THR A 283 -18.60 -2.96 -0.25
N ASP A 284 -17.84 -2.37 0.68
CA ASP A 284 -18.29 -1.93 2.00
C ASP A 284 -18.87 -0.51 1.99
N VAL A 285 -18.58 0.27 0.95
CA VAL A 285 -19.06 1.65 0.81
C VAL A 285 -19.95 1.75 -0.43
N VAL A 286 -21.25 1.81 -0.19
CA VAL A 286 -22.32 1.89 -1.20
C VAL A 286 -23.11 3.18 -0.98
N PRO A 287 -23.39 3.97 -2.02
CA PRO A 287 -24.21 5.17 -1.86
C PRO A 287 -25.67 4.78 -1.60
N GLU A 288 -26.38 5.60 -0.82
CA GLU A 288 -27.78 5.35 -0.50
C GLU A 288 -28.65 5.31 -1.78
N VAL A 289 -29.60 4.37 -1.81
CA VAL A 289 -30.52 4.22 -2.95
C VAL A 289 -31.33 5.50 -3.13
N GLY A 290 -31.30 6.08 -4.32
CA GLY A 290 -31.98 7.34 -4.64
C GLY A 290 -31.09 8.57 -4.64
N THR A 291 -29.81 8.45 -4.24
CA THR A 291 -28.83 9.54 -4.33
C THR A 291 -28.29 9.72 -5.75
N ALA A 292 -27.71 10.89 -6.04
CA ALA A 292 -27.07 11.17 -7.32
C ALA A 292 -25.95 10.16 -7.63
N ASP A 293 -25.10 9.86 -6.65
CA ASP A 293 -24.02 8.87 -6.77
C ASP A 293 -24.56 7.47 -7.11
N TYR A 294 -25.65 7.04 -6.46
CA TYR A 294 -26.28 5.75 -6.76
C TYR A 294 -26.73 5.63 -8.21
N TYR A 295 -27.40 6.67 -8.74
CA TYR A 295 -27.85 6.68 -10.12
C TYR A 295 -26.69 6.78 -11.10
N GLN A 296 -25.67 7.58 -10.78
CA GLN A 296 -24.50 7.76 -11.61
C GLN A 296 -23.72 6.46 -11.77
N ILE A 297 -23.45 5.73 -10.69
CA ILE A 297 -22.72 4.45 -10.77
C ILE A 297 -23.53 3.39 -11.52
N ASN A 298 -24.84 3.29 -11.23
CA ASN A 298 -25.69 2.31 -11.89
C ASN A 298 -25.90 2.59 -13.38
N GLY A 299 -25.99 3.86 -13.75
CA GLY A 299 -26.14 4.35 -15.13
C GLY A 299 -24.82 4.52 -15.88
N TRP A 300 -23.66 4.41 -15.22
CA TRP A 300 -22.36 4.69 -15.82
C TRP A 300 -22.07 3.79 -17.03
N ALA A 301 -21.52 4.39 -18.09
CA ALA A 301 -21.08 3.70 -19.29
C ALA A 301 -19.62 4.06 -19.63
N PRO A 302 -18.87 3.16 -20.31
CA PRO A 302 -17.52 3.49 -20.77
C PRO A 302 -17.50 4.78 -21.60
N GLY A 303 -16.63 5.71 -21.24
CA GLY A 303 -16.50 7.02 -21.89
C GLY A 303 -17.32 8.14 -21.25
N THR A 304 -18.17 7.87 -20.26
CA THR A 304 -18.83 8.91 -19.45
C THR A 304 -17.98 9.30 -18.24
N GLN A 305 -17.95 10.59 -17.89
CA GLN A 305 -17.30 11.05 -16.66
C GLN A 305 -18.07 10.57 -15.41
N GLY A 306 -17.32 10.10 -14.42
CA GLY A 306 -17.84 9.72 -13.10
C GLY A 306 -17.73 10.89 -12.13
N ASP A 307 -18.58 11.89 -12.27
CA ASP A 307 -18.71 13.04 -11.36
C ASP A 307 -19.34 12.68 -10.01
N LEU A 308 -18.69 11.76 -9.28
CA LEU A 308 -19.11 11.38 -7.94
C LEU A 308 -18.89 12.53 -6.95
N THR A 309 -19.79 12.63 -5.97
CA THR A 309 -19.69 13.66 -4.93
C THR A 309 -18.35 13.56 -4.18
N PRO A 310 -17.74 14.69 -3.77
CA PRO A 310 -16.53 14.66 -2.95
C PRO A 310 -16.70 13.83 -1.67
N GLU A 311 -17.87 13.88 -1.05
CA GLU A 311 -18.19 13.15 0.17
C GLU A 311 -18.14 11.63 -0.06
N PHE A 312 -18.75 11.15 -1.14
CA PHE A 312 -18.73 9.73 -1.48
C PHE A 312 -17.33 9.25 -1.88
N ARG A 313 -16.59 10.03 -2.68
CA ARG A 313 -15.20 9.73 -3.05
C ARG A 313 -14.31 9.61 -1.82
N LEU A 314 -14.46 10.53 -0.87
CA LEU A 314 -13.70 10.53 0.38
C LEU A 314 -14.05 9.33 1.27
N ALA A 315 -15.34 9.01 1.39
CA ALA A 315 -15.80 7.82 2.13
C ALA A 315 -15.22 6.52 1.53
N ARG A 316 -15.13 6.43 0.20
CA ARG A 316 -14.51 5.30 -0.49
C ARG A 316 -12.99 5.27 -0.37
N ALA A 317 -12.33 6.43 -0.34
CA ALA A 317 -10.89 6.52 -0.21
C ALA A 317 -10.40 6.07 1.17
N ILE A 318 -11.16 6.33 2.25
CA ILE A 318 -10.74 6.08 3.62
C ILE A 318 -11.23 4.71 4.09
N ARG A 319 -10.32 3.83 4.50
CA ARG A 319 -10.66 2.58 5.22
C ARG A 319 -9.99 2.58 6.58
N VAL A 320 -10.81 2.62 7.63
CA VAL A 320 -10.33 2.51 9.01
C VAL A 320 -10.30 1.03 9.41
N ILE A 321 -9.18 0.62 9.98
CA ILE A 321 -8.94 -0.73 10.49
C ILE A 321 -8.67 -0.60 11.99
N PRO A 322 -9.61 -1.02 12.86
CA PRO A 322 -9.39 -1.05 14.29
C PRO A 322 -8.22 -1.96 14.66
N VAL A 323 -7.37 -1.53 15.58
CA VAL A 323 -6.24 -2.33 16.07
C VAL A 323 -6.55 -2.80 17.48
N THR A 324 -6.59 -4.11 17.66
CA THR A 324 -6.75 -4.77 18.96
C THR A 324 -5.60 -5.74 19.21
N ALA A 325 -5.41 -6.14 20.46
CA ALA A 325 -4.41 -7.17 20.77
C ALA A 325 -4.69 -8.48 20.03
N GLU A 326 -5.96 -8.87 19.89
CA GLU A 326 -6.39 -10.07 19.17
C GLU A 326 -6.07 -9.98 17.68
N SER A 327 -6.43 -8.86 17.03
CA SER A 327 -6.18 -8.68 15.59
C SER A 327 -4.69 -8.62 15.25
N MET A 328 -3.86 -8.06 16.15
CA MET A 328 -2.40 -8.09 16.02
C MET A 328 -1.84 -9.52 16.13
N ILE A 329 -2.34 -10.32 17.07
CA ILE A 329 -1.92 -11.71 17.24
C ILE A 329 -2.32 -12.55 16.02
N GLU A 330 -3.56 -12.40 15.54
CA GLU A 330 -4.05 -13.08 14.32
C GLU A 330 -3.15 -12.75 13.13
N ALA A 331 -2.98 -11.47 12.81
CA ALA A 331 -2.20 -11.03 11.66
C ALA A 331 -0.75 -11.50 11.73
N THR A 332 -0.10 -11.36 12.89
CA THR A 332 1.30 -11.76 13.03
C THR A 332 1.48 -13.28 12.98
N THR A 333 0.51 -14.07 13.44
CA THR A 333 0.51 -15.53 13.30
C THR A 333 0.40 -15.94 11.83
N MET A 334 -0.46 -15.26 11.05
CA MET A 334 -0.56 -15.51 9.61
C MET A 334 0.74 -15.18 8.88
N ILE A 335 1.42 -14.11 9.27
CA ILE A 335 2.73 -13.74 8.73
C ILE A 335 3.80 -14.77 9.09
N ASP A 336 3.80 -15.29 10.32
CA ASP A 336 4.72 -16.37 10.72
C ASP A 336 4.57 -17.58 9.77
N GLY A 337 3.34 -17.93 9.40
CA GLY A 337 3.06 -18.98 8.42
C GLY A 337 3.57 -18.65 7.00
N VAL A 338 3.43 -17.39 6.56
CA VAL A 338 3.99 -16.95 5.26
C VAL A 338 5.51 -17.06 5.25
N VAL A 339 6.19 -16.58 6.29
CA VAL A 339 7.66 -16.66 6.41
C VAL A 339 8.13 -18.12 6.46
N ARG A 340 7.41 -18.99 7.18
CA ARG A 340 7.66 -20.43 7.17
C ARG A 340 7.60 -21.01 5.75
N THR A 341 6.56 -20.65 5.00
CA THR A 341 6.39 -21.12 3.61
C THR A 341 7.54 -20.64 2.72
N ILE A 342 7.99 -19.38 2.87
CA ILE A 342 9.17 -18.86 2.16
C ILE A 342 10.40 -19.73 2.45
N GLU A 343 10.64 -20.05 3.72
CA GLU A 343 11.79 -20.86 4.14
C GLU A 343 11.71 -22.31 3.63
N ASP A 344 10.51 -22.88 3.55
CA ASP A 344 10.28 -24.20 2.95
C ASP A 344 10.57 -24.19 1.45
N CYS A 345 10.13 -23.14 0.74
CA CYS A 345 10.46 -22.94 -0.67
C CYS A 345 11.99 -22.80 -0.88
N VAL A 346 12.69 -22.05 -0.03
CA VAL A 346 14.16 -21.93 -0.08
C VAL A 346 14.84 -23.27 0.15
N ALA A 347 14.40 -24.05 1.14
CA ALA A 347 14.95 -25.36 1.42
C ALA A 347 14.70 -26.35 0.26
N HIS A 348 13.50 -26.34 -0.29
CA HIS A 348 13.15 -27.21 -1.41
C HIS A 348 13.91 -26.82 -2.70
N GLU A 349 14.15 -25.53 -2.94
CA GLU A 349 14.96 -25.07 -4.07
C GLU A 349 16.40 -25.56 -3.94
N ARG A 350 17.00 -25.47 -2.75
CA ARG A 350 18.36 -25.97 -2.49
C ARG A 350 18.51 -27.46 -2.77
N GLN A 351 17.45 -28.25 -2.55
CA GLN A 351 17.45 -29.70 -2.78
C GLN A 351 17.17 -30.07 -4.24
N SER A 352 16.17 -29.42 -4.86
CA SER A 352 15.72 -29.73 -6.22
C SER A 352 16.53 -29.03 -7.31
N MET A 353 17.20 -27.93 -6.98
CA MET A 353 17.86 -27.00 -7.91
C MET A 353 16.90 -26.45 -8.99
N GLN A 354 15.59 -26.41 -8.69
CA GLN A 354 14.56 -26.04 -9.65
C GLN A 354 13.59 -25.01 -9.08
N ILE A 355 13.76 -23.75 -9.49
CA ILE A 355 12.84 -22.65 -9.13
C ILE A 355 11.40 -23.05 -9.47
N LYS A 356 11.17 -23.61 -10.67
CA LYS A 356 9.85 -24.02 -11.16
C LYS A 356 9.09 -24.97 -10.24
N GLN A 357 9.79 -25.86 -9.57
CA GLN A 357 9.16 -26.81 -8.66
C GLN A 357 8.98 -26.23 -7.27
N SER A 358 9.86 -25.32 -6.83
CA SER A 358 9.85 -24.81 -5.45
C SER A 358 9.01 -23.57 -5.20
N TRP A 359 8.64 -22.82 -6.23
CA TRP A 359 7.95 -21.53 -6.07
C TRP A 359 6.72 -21.44 -6.99
N PRO A 360 5.53 -21.93 -6.60
CA PRO A 360 4.39 -22.02 -7.50
C PRO A 360 3.99 -20.68 -8.13
N ALA A 361 3.51 -20.73 -9.38
CA ALA A 361 2.93 -19.59 -10.07
C ALA A 361 1.44 -19.47 -9.72
N ASP A 362 1.15 -18.86 -8.57
CA ASP A 362 -0.14 -18.96 -7.88
C ASP A 362 -0.88 -17.62 -7.70
N SER A 363 -0.50 -16.61 -8.51
CA SER A 363 -1.15 -15.29 -8.50
C SER A 363 -2.67 -15.38 -8.62
N ASN A 364 -3.37 -14.72 -7.69
CA ASN A 364 -4.81 -14.52 -7.69
C ASN A 364 -5.24 -13.25 -8.46
N ASP A 365 -4.30 -12.35 -8.74
CA ASP A 365 -4.54 -11.12 -9.50
C ASP A 365 -4.11 -11.28 -10.98
N ARG A 366 -5.06 -11.06 -11.89
CA ARG A 366 -4.82 -11.07 -13.34
C ARG A 366 -4.06 -9.84 -13.80
N ASP A 367 -4.33 -8.67 -13.23
CA ASP A 367 -3.59 -7.45 -13.58
C ASP A 367 -2.12 -7.59 -13.18
N ALA A 368 -1.86 -8.20 -12.02
CA ALA A 368 -0.52 -8.58 -11.60
C ALA A 368 0.18 -9.51 -12.60
N CYS A 369 -0.51 -10.52 -13.13
CA CYS A 369 0.03 -11.43 -14.15
C CYS A 369 0.33 -10.69 -15.47
N VAL A 370 -0.59 -9.85 -15.95
CA VAL A 370 -0.39 -9.06 -17.18
C VAL A 370 0.78 -8.10 -17.04
N ALA A 371 0.97 -7.52 -15.85
CA ALA A 371 2.08 -6.60 -15.56
C ALA A 371 3.40 -7.29 -15.20
N CYS A 372 3.44 -8.63 -15.07
CA CYS A 372 4.64 -9.35 -14.66
C CYS A 372 5.63 -9.53 -15.82
N ASP A 373 6.92 -9.28 -15.60
CA ASP A 373 7.95 -9.48 -16.64
C ASP A 373 8.09 -10.93 -17.08
N PHE A 374 7.88 -11.83 -16.14
CA PHE A 374 7.98 -13.25 -16.39
C PHE A 374 6.71 -13.82 -17.03
N ARG A 375 5.73 -12.98 -17.40
CA ARG A 375 4.42 -13.41 -17.92
C ARG A 375 4.50 -14.30 -19.17
N VAL A 376 5.50 -14.07 -20.04
CA VAL A 376 5.67 -14.82 -21.29
C VAL A 376 6.09 -16.27 -21.00
N SER A 377 6.91 -16.48 -19.97
CA SER A 377 7.44 -17.79 -19.58
C SER A 377 6.69 -18.43 -18.40
N CYS A 378 5.64 -17.75 -17.89
CA CYS A 378 4.83 -18.16 -16.75
C CYS A 378 3.67 -19.06 -17.18
N GLU A 379 3.66 -20.30 -16.68
CA GLU A 379 2.60 -21.28 -16.94
C GLU A 379 1.20 -20.76 -16.56
N ARG A 380 1.08 -20.01 -15.45
CA ARG A 380 -0.22 -19.48 -14.97
C ARG A 380 -0.83 -18.50 -15.96
N ASN A 381 -0.04 -17.54 -16.44
CA ASN A 381 -0.49 -16.54 -17.40
C ASN A 381 -0.84 -17.18 -18.76
N ASN A 382 -0.05 -18.16 -19.21
CA ASN A 382 -0.29 -18.85 -20.47
C ASN A 382 -1.51 -19.79 -20.40
N ALA A 383 -1.84 -20.33 -19.23
CA ALA A 383 -3.01 -21.18 -19.03
C ALA A 383 -4.34 -20.40 -19.02
N THR A 384 -4.32 -19.08 -18.80
CA THR A 384 -5.54 -18.23 -18.76
C THR A 384 -5.87 -17.54 -20.08
N ASN A 385 -5.06 -17.77 -21.12
CA ASN A 385 -5.20 -17.13 -22.44
C ASN A 385 -5.96 -17.99 -23.48
N TRP A 386 -6.95 -18.78 -23.03
CA TRP A 386 -7.90 -19.48 -23.90
C TRP A 386 -9.33 -19.12 -23.54
#